data_AF-A0A1L5FDC5-F1
#
_entry.id   AF-A0A1L5FDC5-F1
#
_cell.length_a   1.000
_cell.length_b   1.000
_cell.length_c   1.000
_cell.angle_alpha   90.00
_cell.angle_beta   90.00
_cell.angle_gamma   90.00
#
_symmetry.space_group_name_H-M   'P 1'
#
loop_
_entity.id
_entity.type
_entity.pdbx_description
1 polymer ?
#
loop_
_entity_poly.entity_id
_entity_poly.type
_entity_poly.pdbx_seq_one_letter_code
_entity_poly.pdbx_strand_id
1 'polypeptide(L)'
;MNIDKAIRKQKKSYKIFMLSMVFIFFLLPIVFILNRKFYVFYMFYLIVLESLIFLTIIITINNEFLKFEYDGYRLKINMGVRNVKLNIICSKVVLVHVENYIVKNSKSVDFRVIFLSTAKSRNNRIIPVNREFLRKHPYLAHQYNKLKILRPNAKFYYTIVKNGRLNKYLFLDTVYKSCVYAYFTKETIEKIKYYRENSENYNLYKKNITT
;
A
#
# COMPACT_ATOMS: atom_id res chain seq x y z
N MET A 1 -4.94 -12.87 15.27
CA MET A 1 -3.50 -12.54 15.05
C MET A 1 -3.32 -11.10 15.48
N ASN A 2 -2.44 -10.79 16.43
CA ASN A 2 -2.26 -9.39 16.82
C ASN A 2 -1.58 -8.58 15.71
N ILE A 3 -2.27 -7.56 15.19
CA ILE A 3 -1.83 -6.74 14.06
C ILE A 3 -0.65 -5.84 14.45
N ASP A 4 -0.66 -5.25 15.65
CA ASP A 4 0.44 -4.40 16.11
C ASP A 4 1.73 -5.19 16.32
N LYS A 5 1.63 -6.40 16.87
CA LYS A 5 2.77 -7.34 16.98
C LYS A 5 3.26 -7.77 15.60
N ALA A 6 2.35 -8.02 14.66
CA ALA A 6 2.70 -8.38 13.29
C ALA A 6 3.39 -7.23 12.55
N ILE A 7 2.93 -5.98 12.72
CA ILE A 7 3.59 -4.78 12.17
C ILE A 7 5.00 -4.61 12.76
N ARG A 8 5.18 -4.81 14.08
CA ARG A 8 6.51 -4.78 14.72
C ARG A 8 7.44 -5.86 14.14
N LYS A 9 6.93 -7.09 13.98
CA LYS A 9 7.70 -8.20 13.37
C LYS A 9 8.06 -7.90 11.92
N GLN A 10 7.15 -7.33 11.14
CA GLN A 10 7.41 -6.91 9.76
C GLN A 10 8.55 -5.88 9.71
N LYS A 11 8.49 -4.82 10.52
CA LYS A 11 9.55 -3.80 10.59
C LYS A 11 10.91 -4.39 10.97
N LYS A 12 10.95 -5.32 11.94
CA LYS A 12 12.19 -6.02 12.32
C LYS A 12 12.74 -6.87 11.17
N SER A 13 11.87 -7.65 10.53
CA SER A 13 12.24 -8.50 9.38
C SER A 13 12.76 -7.67 8.21
N TYR A 14 12.12 -6.54 7.90
CA TYR A 14 12.58 -5.60 6.90
C TYR A 14 13.98 -5.07 7.19
N LYS A 15 14.25 -4.62 8.43
CA LYS A 15 15.58 -4.12 8.81
C LYS A 15 16.68 -5.18 8.64
N ILE A 16 16.41 -6.41 9.08
CA ILE A 16 17.36 -7.52 8.95
C ILE A 16 17.60 -7.85 7.48
N PHE A 17 16.53 -7.94 6.68
CA PHE A 17 16.63 -8.20 5.26
C PHE A 17 17.43 -7.12 4.51
N MET A 18 17.20 -5.85 4.83
CA MET A 18 17.95 -4.74 4.24
C MET A 18 19.43 -4.80 4.63
N LEU A 19 19.73 -5.07 5.90
CA LEU A 19 21.12 -5.22 6.38
C LEU A 19 21.83 -6.37 5.68
N SER A 20 21.19 -7.54 5.54
CA SER A 20 21.78 -8.69 4.87
C SER A 20 22.00 -8.44 3.37
N MET A 21 21.07 -7.77 2.70
CA MET A 21 21.21 -7.46 1.26
C MET A 21 22.37 -6.50 0.99
N VAL A 22 22.50 -5.45 1.80
CA VAL A 22 23.62 -4.51 1.70
C VAL A 22 24.94 -5.20 2.02
N PHE A 23 24.96 -6.09 3.01
CA PHE A 23 26.15 -6.87 3.32
C PHE A 23 26.59 -7.75 2.14
N ILE A 24 25.67 -8.48 1.50
CA ILE A 24 25.96 -9.34 0.34
C ILE A 24 26.46 -8.51 -0.85
N PHE A 25 25.83 -7.36 -1.12
CA PHE A 25 26.20 -6.42 -2.19
C PHE A 25 27.66 -5.94 -2.07
N PHE A 26 28.19 -5.78 -0.85
CA PHE A 26 29.60 -5.41 -0.66
C PHE A 26 30.53 -6.63 -0.55
N LEU A 27 30.06 -7.75 -0.01
CA LEU A 27 30.87 -8.96 0.16
C LEU A 27 31.28 -9.56 -1.18
N LEU A 28 30.35 -9.62 -2.15
CA LEU A 28 30.59 -10.20 -3.48
C LEU A 28 31.77 -9.55 -4.24
N PRO A 29 31.83 -8.22 -4.41
CA PRO A 29 32.96 -7.59 -5.09
C PRO A 29 34.27 -7.72 -4.31
N ILE A 30 34.23 -7.72 -2.96
CA ILE A 30 35.43 -7.93 -2.13
C ILE A 30 36.03 -9.32 -2.38
N VAL A 31 35.20 -10.37 -2.33
CA VAL A 31 35.64 -11.75 -2.59
C VAL A 31 36.18 -11.90 -4.02
N PHE A 32 35.54 -11.23 -4.98
CA PHE A 32 36.01 -11.23 -6.36
C PHE A 32 37.42 -10.61 -6.50
N ILE A 33 37.68 -9.48 -5.86
CA ILE A 33 39.00 -8.81 -5.86
C ILE A 33 40.06 -9.68 -5.16
N LEU A 34 39.73 -10.30 -4.01
CA LEU A 34 40.67 -11.13 -3.26
C LEU A 34 41.13 -12.37 -4.02
N ASN A 35 40.25 -12.97 -4.83
CA ASN A 35 40.58 -14.15 -5.62
C ASN A 35 41.54 -13.88 -6.78
N ARG A 36 41.77 -12.61 -7.16
CA ARG A 36 42.68 -12.17 -8.26
C ARG A 36 42.42 -12.84 -9.63
N LYS A 37 41.30 -13.54 -9.80
CA LYS A 37 40.90 -14.25 -11.02
C LYS A 37 40.03 -13.34 -11.89
N PHE A 38 40.66 -12.36 -12.53
CA PHE A 38 40.00 -11.33 -13.35
C PHE A 38 39.60 -11.82 -14.75
N TYR A 39 38.92 -12.96 -14.84
CA TYR A 39 38.35 -13.41 -16.11
C TYR A 39 37.08 -12.61 -16.45
N VAL A 40 36.93 -12.21 -17.70
CA VAL A 40 35.79 -11.45 -18.22
C VAL A 40 34.45 -12.13 -17.88
N PHE A 41 34.42 -13.46 -17.91
CA PHE A 41 33.23 -14.25 -17.55
C PHE A 41 32.75 -13.98 -16.12
N TYR A 42 33.67 -13.98 -15.14
CA TYR A 42 33.31 -13.73 -13.73
C TYR A 42 32.91 -12.27 -13.50
N MET A 43 33.55 -11.32 -14.20
CA MET A 43 33.17 -9.90 -14.16
C MET A 43 31.71 -9.70 -14.61
N PHE A 44 31.33 -10.30 -15.73
CA PHE A 44 29.97 -10.19 -16.25
C PHE A 44 28.95 -10.80 -15.29
N TYR A 45 29.24 -11.98 -14.73
CA TYR A 45 28.37 -12.64 -13.76
C TYR A 45 28.17 -11.79 -12.49
N LEU A 46 29.24 -11.17 -11.99
CA LEU A 46 29.17 -10.26 -10.85
C LEU A 46 28.24 -9.07 -11.14
N ILE A 47 28.37 -8.43 -12.31
CA ILE A 47 27.52 -7.30 -12.71
C ILE A 47 26.04 -7.72 -12.74
N VAL A 48 25.73 -8.88 -13.31
CA VAL A 48 24.35 -9.40 -13.36
C VAL A 48 23.82 -9.65 -11.96
N LEU A 49 24.59 -10.29 -11.08
CA LEU A 49 24.18 -10.54 -9.69
C LEU A 49 23.91 -9.24 -8.91
N GLU A 50 24.81 -8.26 -9.01
CA GLU A 50 24.63 -6.97 -8.33
C GLU A 50 23.38 -6.23 -8.83
N SER A 51 23.10 -6.31 -10.14
CA SER A 51 21.88 -5.71 -10.70
C SER A 51 20.60 -6.36 -10.13
N LEU A 52 20.60 -7.67 -9.91
CA LEU A 52 19.47 -8.42 -9.35
C LEU A 52 19.27 -8.12 -7.85
N ILE A 53 20.37 -8.01 -7.09
CA ILE A 53 20.33 -7.61 -5.67
C ILE A 53 19.75 -6.20 -5.56
N PHE A 54 20.26 -5.27 -6.37
CA PHE A 54 19.79 -3.89 -6.39
C PHE A 54 18.30 -3.78 -6.75
N LEU A 55 17.84 -4.53 -7.76
CA LEU A 55 16.43 -4.59 -8.13
C LEU A 55 15.55 -5.12 -6.99
N THR A 56 16.02 -6.16 -6.29
CA THR A 56 15.32 -6.76 -5.15
C THR A 56 15.15 -5.77 -3.99
N ILE A 57 16.19 -4.97 -3.72
CA ILE A 57 16.14 -3.89 -2.72
C ILE A 57 15.05 -2.88 -3.09
N ILE A 58 15.04 -2.38 -4.33
CA ILE A 58 14.05 -1.41 -4.81
C ILE A 58 12.63 -1.94 -4.65
N ILE A 59 12.37 -3.18 -5.08
CA ILE A 59 11.05 -3.80 -4.99
C ILE A 59 10.59 -3.90 -3.53
N THR A 60 11.51 -4.29 -2.64
CA THR A 60 11.21 -4.47 -1.22
C THR A 60 10.86 -3.15 -0.53
N ILE A 61 11.67 -2.09 -0.75
CA ILE A 61 11.37 -0.74 -0.25
C ILE A 61 10.02 -0.27 -0.76
N ASN A 62 9.73 -0.46 -2.05
CA ASN A 62 8.48 -0.02 -2.65
C ASN A 62 7.28 -0.68 -1.97
N ASN A 63 7.33 -1.98 -1.72
CA ASN A 63 6.20 -2.71 -1.14
C ASN A 63 5.95 -2.36 0.34
N GLU A 64 7.01 -2.08 1.10
CA GLU A 64 6.93 -1.75 2.53
C GLU A 64 6.53 -0.29 2.80
N PHE A 65 6.89 0.64 1.89
CA PHE A 65 6.74 2.06 2.13
C PHE A 65 5.31 2.56 1.92
N LEU A 66 4.64 2.85 3.03
CA LEU A 66 3.39 3.60 3.11
C LEU A 66 3.43 4.50 4.36
N LYS A 67 3.40 5.81 4.15
CA LYS A 67 3.22 6.81 5.20
C LYS A 67 1.95 7.60 4.90
N PHE A 68 1.18 7.93 5.93
CA PHE A 68 -0.04 8.71 5.76
C PHE A 68 -0.26 9.61 6.96
N GLU A 69 -0.82 10.78 6.68
CA GLU A 69 -1.12 11.83 7.67
C GLU A 69 -2.48 12.45 7.30
N TYR A 70 -3.23 12.84 8.33
CA TYR A 70 -4.50 13.52 8.16
C TYR A 70 -4.43 14.92 8.80
N ASP A 71 -4.59 15.95 7.99
CA ASP A 71 -4.49 17.35 8.44
C ASP A 71 -5.87 17.94 8.84
N GLY A 72 -6.88 17.13 9.15
CA GLY A 72 -8.24 17.60 9.43
C GLY A 72 -9.13 17.84 8.20
N TYR A 73 -8.54 17.98 7.00
CA TYR A 73 -9.26 18.15 5.74
C TYR A 73 -8.79 17.21 4.62
N ARG A 74 -7.47 17.00 4.54
CA ARG A 74 -6.83 16.18 3.50
C ARG A 74 -6.12 14.99 4.13
N LEU A 75 -6.21 13.87 3.45
CA LEU A 75 -5.42 12.69 3.71
C LEU A 75 -4.20 12.72 2.77
N LYS A 76 -3.02 12.99 3.34
CA LYS A 76 -1.73 12.96 2.65
C LYS A 76 -1.19 11.54 2.72
N ILE A 77 -0.89 10.94 1.58
CA ILE A 77 -0.41 9.57 1.48
C ILE A 77 0.87 9.58 0.66
N ASN A 78 1.97 9.14 1.27
CA ASN A 78 3.25 8.95 0.61
C ASN A 78 3.50 7.46 0.43
N MET A 79 3.69 7.04 -0.81
CA MET A 79 3.80 5.62 -1.15
C MET A 79 4.92 5.32 -2.14
N GLY A 80 5.59 4.19 -1.91
CA GLY A 80 6.64 3.65 -2.77
C GLY A 80 7.98 4.40 -2.75
N VAL A 81 8.95 3.87 -3.50
CA VAL A 81 10.33 4.39 -3.58
C VAL A 81 10.40 5.78 -4.21
N ARG A 82 9.50 6.08 -5.15
CA ARG A 82 9.43 7.38 -5.83
C ARG A 82 8.76 8.48 -4.99
N ASN A 83 8.58 8.26 -3.68
CA ASN A 83 7.96 9.19 -2.73
C ASN A 83 6.68 9.84 -3.29
N VAL A 84 5.85 9.04 -3.95
CA VAL A 84 4.72 9.63 -4.64
C VAL A 84 3.68 10.05 -3.62
N LYS A 85 3.46 11.35 -3.58
CA LYS A 85 2.54 12.03 -2.69
C LYS A 85 1.16 12.00 -3.31
N LEU A 86 0.15 11.57 -2.57
CA LEU A 86 -1.24 11.53 -2.96
C LEU A 86 -2.06 12.25 -1.89
N ASN A 87 -2.73 13.32 -2.31
CA ASN A 87 -3.57 14.13 -1.44
C ASN A 87 -5.03 13.87 -1.82
N ILE A 88 -5.75 13.20 -0.92
CA ILE A 88 -7.18 12.92 -1.06
C ILE A 88 -7.96 13.88 -0.17
N ILE A 89 -8.98 14.55 -0.72
CA ILE A 89 -9.90 15.37 0.05
C ILE A 89 -11.01 14.47 0.58
N CYS A 90 -11.07 14.24 1.90
CA CYS A 90 -11.99 13.27 2.49
C CYS A 90 -13.46 13.58 2.20
N SER A 91 -13.85 14.86 2.17
CA SER A 91 -15.22 15.27 1.86
C SER A 91 -15.66 15.02 0.41
N LYS A 92 -14.71 14.73 -0.49
CA LYS A 92 -14.98 14.44 -1.91
C LYS A 92 -14.89 12.95 -2.25
N VAL A 93 -14.50 12.12 -1.29
CA VAL A 93 -14.51 10.66 -1.42
C VAL A 93 -15.96 10.18 -1.33
N VAL A 94 -16.40 9.45 -2.36
CA VAL A 94 -17.76 8.91 -2.43
C VAL A 94 -17.79 7.46 -2.01
N LEU A 95 -16.78 6.68 -2.38
CA LEU A 95 -16.75 5.25 -2.10
C LEU A 95 -15.33 4.78 -1.81
N VAL A 96 -15.20 3.92 -0.80
CA VAL A 96 -13.96 3.21 -0.45
C VAL A 96 -14.23 1.72 -0.53
N HIS A 97 -13.43 1.02 -1.34
CA HIS A 97 -13.53 -0.42 -1.55
C HIS A 97 -12.19 -1.08 -1.29
N VAL A 98 -12.23 -2.29 -0.74
CA VAL A 98 -11.07 -3.14 -0.55
C VAL A 98 -11.21 -4.36 -1.43
N GLU A 99 -10.16 -4.66 -2.17
CA GLU A 99 -10.10 -5.83 -3.02
C GLU A 99 -8.88 -6.68 -2.65
N ASN A 100 -9.13 -7.95 -2.35
CA ASN A 100 -8.07 -8.91 -2.05
C ASN A 100 -7.43 -9.40 -3.35
N TYR A 101 -6.13 -9.59 -3.35
CA TYR A 101 -5.39 -10.20 -4.45
C TYR A 101 -4.32 -11.15 -3.91
N ILE A 102 -4.03 -12.20 -4.69
CA ILE A 102 -2.98 -13.16 -4.38
C ILE A 102 -1.64 -12.56 -4.82
N VAL A 103 -0.69 -12.46 -3.90
CA VAL A 103 0.68 -12.09 -4.24
C VAL A 103 1.32 -13.26 -4.98
N LYS A 104 1.63 -13.07 -6.27
CA LYS A 104 2.13 -14.10 -7.20
C LYS A 104 3.30 -14.93 -6.64
N ASN A 105 4.13 -14.35 -5.76
CA ASN A 105 5.36 -14.97 -5.28
C ASN A 105 5.24 -15.65 -3.90
N SER A 106 4.16 -15.43 -3.13
CA SER A 106 4.10 -15.88 -1.73
C SER A 106 2.84 -16.63 -1.34
N LYS A 107 1.90 -16.87 -2.29
CA LYS A 107 0.54 -17.41 -2.03
C LYS A 107 -0.22 -16.66 -0.91
N SER A 108 0.30 -15.52 -0.45
CA SER A 108 -0.27 -14.75 0.64
C SER A 108 -1.33 -13.82 0.08
N VAL A 109 -2.46 -13.74 0.76
CA VAL A 109 -3.52 -12.81 0.42
C VAL A 109 -3.15 -11.43 0.94
N ASP A 110 -2.99 -10.48 0.02
CA ASP A 110 -2.85 -9.07 0.33
C ASP A 110 -4.07 -8.31 -0.25
N PHE A 111 -4.23 -7.03 0.07
CA PHE A 111 -5.39 -6.26 -0.40
C PHE A 111 -5.02 -4.87 -0.88
N ARG A 112 -5.75 -4.35 -1.86
CA ARG A 112 -5.61 -2.97 -2.34
C ARG A 112 -6.81 -2.16 -1.91
N VAL A 113 -6.58 -0.90 -1.55
CA VAL A 113 -7.64 0.05 -1.21
C VAL A 113 -7.90 0.92 -2.42
N ILE A 114 -9.14 0.93 -2.89
CA ILE A 114 -9.58 1.68 -4.05
C ILE A 114 -10.52 2.78 -3.57
N PHE A 115 -10.20 4.02 -3.94
CA PHE A 115 -11.01 5.19 -3.65
C PHE A 115 -11.70 5.65 -4.91
N LEU A 116 -12.97 6.00 -4.78
CA LEU A 116 -13.74 6.72 -5.78
C LEU A 116 -14.06 8.12 -5.24
N SER A 117 -13.81 9.14 -6.04
CA SER A 117 -13.99 10.54 -5.66
C SER A 117 -14.62 11.35 -6.79
N THR A 118 -15.29 12.44 -6.43
CA THR A 118 -15.89 13.39 -7.39
C THR A 118 -14.92 14.49 -7.82
N ALA A 119 -13.85 14.69 -7.06
CA ALA A 119 -12.88 15.74 -7.31
C ALA A 119 -11.63 15.19 -8.01
N LYS A 120 -11.22 15.87 -9.08
CA LYS A 120 -9.88 15.70 -9.63
C LYS A 120 -8.89 16.37 -8.68
N SER A 121 -7.85 15.64 -8.28
CA SER A 121 -6.70 16.25 -7.61
C SER A 121 -5.62 16.59 -8.63
N ARG A 122 -4.73 17.52 -8.29
CA ARG A 122 -3.57 17.90 -9.14
C ARG A 122 -2.60 16.72 -9.35
N ASN A 123 -2.76 15.64 -8.61
CA ASN A 123 -1.89 14.47 -8.69
C ASN A 123 -2.24 13.53 -9.86
N ASN A 124 -1.25 13.14 -10.65
CA ASN A 124 -1.37 12.24 -11.81
C ASN A 124 -1.89 10.83 -11.45
N ARG A 125 -1.99 10.48 -10.17
CA ARG A 125 -2.53 9.20 -9.70
C ARG A 125 -4.03 9.17 -9.45
N ILE A 126 -4.71 10.32 -9.55
CA ILE A 126 -6.18 10.38 -9.52
C ILE A 126 -6.66 10.42 -10.97
N ILE A 127 -7.11 9.26 -11.45
CA ILE A 127 -7.38 8.99 -12.86
C ILE A 127 -8.89 8.98 -13.08
N PRO A 128 -9.41 9.56 -14.18
CA PRO A 128 -10.84 9.43 -14.50
C PRO A 128 -11.22 7.96 -14.66
N VAL A 129 -12.39 7.58 -14.16
CA VAL A 129 -12.91 6.22 -14.33
C VAL A 129 -13.07 5.90 -15.81
N ASN A 130 -12.41 4.84 -16.26
CA ASN A 130 -12.47 4.35 -17.65
C ASN A 130 -13.12 2.96 -17.72
N ARG A 131 -13.52 2.56 -18.93
CA ARG A 131 -14.16 1.25 -19.15
C ARG A 131 -13.23 0.08 -18.79
N GLU A 132 -11.93 0.24 -19.01
CA GLU A 132 -10.94 -0.80 -18.70
C GLU A 132 -10.85 -1.08 -17.19
N PHE A 133 -10.85 -0.03 -16.37
CA PHE A 133 -10.89 -0.13 -14.91
C PHE A 133 -12.17 -0.83 -14.44
N LEU A 134 -13.33 -0.44 -14.98
CA LEU A 134 -14.60 -1.07 -14.63
C LEU A 134 -14.62 -2.57 -15.01
N ARG A 135 -14.03 -2.93 -16.15
CA ARG A 135 -13.88 -4.35 -16.56
C ARG A 135 -12.98 -5.13 -15.60
N LYS A 136 -11.90 -4.51 -15.11
CA LYS A 136 -10.96 -5.13 -14.16
C LYS A 136 -11.54 -5.29 -12.74
N HIS A 137 -12.53 -4.48 -12.38
CA HIS A 137 -13.12 -4.45 -11.04
C HIS A 137 -14.66 -4.54 -11.12
N PRO A 138 -15.23 -5.72 -11.40
CA PRO A 138 -16.66 -5.87 -11.71
C PRO A 138 -17.58 -5.46 -10.55
N TYR A 139 -17.19 -5.75 -9.30
CA TYR A 139 -17.94 -5.31 -8.13
C TYR A 139 -18.01 -3.78 -8.03
N LEU A 140 -16.88 -3.10 -8.26
CA LEU A 140 -16.83 -1.64 -8.31
C LEU A 140 -17.62 -1.09 -9.49
N ALA A 141 -17.67 -1.79 -10.62
CA ALA A 141 -18.47 -1.36 -11.76
C ALA A 141 -19.97 -1.32 -11.44
N HIS A 142 -20.47 -2.33 -10.72
CA HIS A 142 -21.86 -2.34 -10.26
C HIS A 142 -22.15 -1.16 -9.31
N GLN A 143 -21.27 -0.89 -8.34
CA GLN A 143 -21.44 0.25 -7.43
C GLN A 143 -21.33 1.60 -8.16
N TYR A 144 -20.40 1.70 -9.12
CA TYR A 144 -20.23 2.87 -9.96
C TYR A 144 -21.48 3.18 -10.77
N ASN A 145 -22.12 2.17 -11.38
CA ASN A 145 -23.34 2.35 -12.16
C ASN A 145 -24.48 2.91 -11.30
N LYS A 146 -24.65 2.41 -10.07
CA LYS A 146 -25.62 2.98 -9.11
C LYS A 146 -25.35 4.45 -8.82
N LEU A 147 -24.08 4.81 -8.57
CA LEU A 147 -23.69 6.20 -8.35
C LEU A 147 -23.93 7.08 -9.56
N LYS A 148 -23.78 6.54 -10.78
CA LYS A 148 -24.00 7.26 -12.03
C LYS A 148 -25.49 7.49 -12.32
N ILE A 149 -26.36 6.56 -11.95
CA ILE A 149 -27.82 6.75 -11.99
C ILE A 149 -28.24 7.88 -11.04
N LEU A 150 -27.72 7.87 -9.81
CA LEU A 150 -28.01 8.90 -8.82
C LEU A 150 -27.44 10.28 -9.19
N ARG A 151 -26.32 10.31 -9.90
CA ARG A 151 -25.59 11.54 -10.27
C ARG A 151 -25.11 11.46 -11.73
N PRO A 152 -26.01 11.62 -12.71
CA PRO A 152 -25.69 11.45 -14.13
C PRO A 152 -24.62 12.44 -14.62
N ASN A 153 -24.62 13.65 -14.10
CA ASN A 153 -23.68 14.70 -14.53
C ASN A 153 -22.33 14.67 -13.79
N ALA A 154 -22.19 13.85 -12.74
CA ALA A 154 -20.95 13.81 -11.97
C ALA A 154 -19.83 13.06 -12.73
N LYS A 155 -18.64 13.66 -12.75
CA LYS A 155 -17.40 12.99 -13.16
C LYS A 155 -16.79 12.31 -11.93
N PHE A 156 -16.33 11.09 -12.12
CA PHE A 156 -15.72 10.30 -11.06
C PHE A 156 -14.28 9.97 -11.41
N TYR A 157 -13.45 9.97 -10.38
CA TYR A 157 -12.04 9.66 -10.44
C TYR A 157 -11.70 8.58 -9.42
N TYR A 158 -10.73 7.74 -9.75
CA TYR A 158 -10.27 6.68 -8.87
C TYR A 158 -8.78 6.81 -8.54
N THR A 159 -8.40 6.26 -7.40
CA THR A 159 -7.00 6.02 -7.02
C THR A 159 -6.89 4.69 -6.28
N ILE A 160 -5.75 4.02 -6.43
CA ILE A 160 -5.49 2.70 -5.87
C ILE A 160 -4.26 2.77 -4.98
N VAL A 161 -4.41 2.37 -3.72
CA VAL A 161 -3.33 2.21 -2.74
C VAL A 161 -3.05 0.73 -2.56
N LYS A 162 -1.91 0.26 -3.09
CA LYS A 162 -1.48 -1.15 -3.02
C LYS A 162 -0.34 -1.40 -2.02
N ASN A 163 0.52 -0.41 -1.83
CA ASN A 163 1.73 -0.47 -1.01
C ASN A 163 1.41 -0.44 0.50
N GLY A 164 2.36 -0.85 1.33
CA GLY A 164 2.29 -0.70 2.79
C GLY A 164 2.02 -1.97 3.59
N ARG A 165 1.82 -3.13 2.94
CA ARG A 165 1.58 -4.43 3.60
C ARG A 165 0.57 -4.30 4.76
N LEU A 166 0.94 -4.67 5.99
CA LEU A 166 0.07 -4.62 7.15
C LEU A 166 -0.29 -3.20 7.60
N ASN A 167 0.51 -2.18 7.26
CA ASN A 167 0.18 -0.78 7.58
C ASN A 167 -1.11 -0.32 6.87
N LYS A 168 -1.58 -1.06 5.85
CA LYS A 168 -2.87 -0.79 5.21
C LYS A 168 -4.06 -0.95 6.16
N TYR A 169 -3.96 -1.78 7.21
CA TYR A 169 -5.01 -1.88 8.23
C TYR A 169 -5.15 -0.58 9.04
N LEU A 170 -4.02 -0.04 9.52
CA LEU A 170 -4.00 1.25 10.22
C LEU A 170 -4.44 2.40 9.31
N PHE A 171 -4.02 2.35 8.05
CA PHE A 171 -4.47 3.29 7.02
C PHE A 171 -5.99 3.27 6.83
N LEU A 172 -6.59 2.08 6.71
CA LEU A 172 -8.04 1.93 6.56
C LEU A 172 -8.82 2.46 7.77
N ASP A 173 -8.36 2.19 9.00
CA ASP A 173 -9.01 2.74 10.20
C ASP A 173 -8.92 4.28 10.23
N THR A 174 -7.80 4.83 9.80
CA THR A 174 -7.62 6.30 9.67
C THR A 174 -8.56 6.87 8.61
N VAL A 175 -8.68 6.22 7.45
CA VAL A 175 -9.63 6.61 6.38
C VAL A 175 -11.06 6.57 6.90
N TYR A 176 -11.43 5.54 7.65
CA TYR A 176 -12.77 5.41 8.22
C TYR A 176 -13.11 6.53 9.21
N LYS A 177 -12.14 6.90 10.06
CA LYS A 177 -12.30 8.01 11.02
C LYS A 177 -12.34 9.39 10.34
N SER A 178 -11.61 9.57 9.25
CA SER A 178 -11.44 10.88 8.60
C SER A 178 -12.46 11.15 7.48
N CYS A 179 -12.76 10.15 6.65
CA CYS A 179 -13.63 10.28 5.50
C CYS A 179 -15.07 9.84 5.83
N VAL A 180 -15.71 10.56 6.76
CA VAL A 180 -17.02 10.21 7.35
C VAL A 180 -18.16 10.11 6.32
N TYR A 181 -18.14 10.94 5.27
CA TYR A 181 -19.20 10.98 4.25
C TYR A 181 -19.03 9.93 3.14
N ALA A 182 -17.96 9.13 3.18
CA ALA A 182 -17.72 8.11 2.17
C ALA A 182 -18.53 6.85 2.45
N TYR A 183 -19.02 6.21 1.38
CA TYR A 183 -19.60 4.88 1.48
C TYR A 183 -18.51 3.81 1.54
N PHE A 184 -18.53 2.97 2.57
CA PHE A 184 -17.59 1.87 2.75
C PHE A 184 -18.24 0.55 2.37
N THR A 185 -17.61 -0.21 1.48
CA THR A 185 -18.15 -1.53 1.10
C THR A 185 -18.03 -2.53 2.24
N LYS A 186 -18.81 -3.62 2.20
CA LYS A 186 -18.84 -4.66 3.24
C LYS A 186 -17.44 -5.22 3.50
N GLU A 187 -16.69 -5.51 2.45
CA GLU A 187 -15.31 -6.03 2.53
C GLU A 187 -14.38 -5.04 3.25
N THR A 188 -14.60 -3.74 3.04
CA THR A 188 -13.83 -2.69 3.69
C THR A 188 -14.14 -2.63 5.19
N ILE A 189 -15.42 -2.67 5.55
CA ILE A 189 -15.88 -2.69 6.95
C ILE A 189 -15.34 -3.91 7.68
N GLU A 190 -15.38 -5.09 7.06
CA GLU A 190 -14.83 -6.32 7.65
C GLU A 190 -13.33 -6.20 7.96
N LYS A 191 -12.54 -5.59 7.07
CA LYS A 191 -11.10 -5.36 7.31
C LYS A 191 -10.85 -4.36 8.44
N ILE A 192 -11.68 -3.33 8.56
CA ILE A 192 -11.60 -2.35 9.65
C ILE A 192 -11.96 -3.00 10.98
N LYS A 193 -13.06 -3.77 11.04
CA LYS A 193 -13.47 -4.54 12.22
C LYS A 193 -12.37 -5.49 12.66
N TYR A 194 -11.84 -6.27 11.72
CA TYR A 194 -10.73 -7.18 11.96
C TYR A 194 -9.52 -6.47 12.58
N TYR A 195 -9.15 -5.29 12.06
CA TYR A 195 -8.08 -4.49 12.64
C TYR A 195 -8.37 -4.10 14.10
N ARG A 196 -9.55 -3.56 14.39
CA ARG A 196 -9.93 -3.07 15.72
C ARG A 196 -9.97 -4.18 16.76
N GLU A 197 -10.53 -5.33 16.41
CA GLU A 197 -10.59 -6.50 17.30
C GLU A 197 -9.19 -7.08 17.58
N ASN A 198 -8.27 -6.97 16.63
CA ASN A 198 -6.95 -7.57 16.68
C ASN A 198 -5.80 -6.56 16.94
N SER A 199 -6.11 -5.33 17.35
CA SER A 199 -5.12 -4.29 17.68
C SER A 199 -5.07 -4.05 19.18
N GLU A 200 -3.90 -4.32 19.78
CA GLU A 200 -3.59 -3.99 21.17
C GLU A 200 -3.72 -2.49 21.41
N ASN A 201 -3.18 -1.67 20.50
CA ASN A 201 -3.20 -0.21 20.62
C ASN A 201 -4.63 0.35 20.61
N TYR A 202 -5.49 -0.19 19.75
CA TYR A 202 -6.89 0.21 19.71
C TYR A 202 -7.64 -0.17 20.98
N ASN A 203 -7.40 -1.38 21.50
CA ASN A 203 -8.04 -1.85 22.73
C ASN A 203 -7.57 -1.08 23.96
N LEU A 204 -6.29 -0.72 24.04
CA LEU A 204 -5.75 0.16 25.09
C LEU A 204 -6.38 1.56 25.04
N TYR A 205 -6.46 2.17 23.85
CA TYR A 205 -7.11 3.47 23.67
C TYR A 205 -8.58 3.43 24.10
N LYS A 206 -9.32 2.39 23.70
CA LYS A 206 -10.73 2.22 24.09
C LYS A 206 -10.87 2.10 25.60
N LYS A 207 -10.00 1.32 26.27
CA LYS A 207 -10.02 1.14 27.72
C LYS A 207 -9.84 2.46 28.48
N ASN A 208 -8.91 3.31 28.02
CA ASN A 208 -8.61 4.60 28.65
C ASN A 208 -9.72 5.66 28.50
N ILE A 209 -10.67 5.47 27.58
CA ILE A 209 -11.83 6.37 27.40
C ILE A 209 -13.02 5.91 28.26
N THR A 210 -13.07 4.62 28.57
CA THR A 210 -14.14 4.02 29.37
C THR A 210 -13.87 4.01 30.88
N THR A 211 -12.67 4.42 31.29
CA THR A 211 -12.24 4.65 32.69
C THR A 211 -12.22 6.13 32.98
#